data_AF-A0A6S5RSE2-F1
#
_entry.id   AF-A0A6S5RSE2-F1
#
_cell.length_a   1.000
_cell.length_b   1.000
_cell.length_c   1.000
_cell.angle_alpha   90.00
_cell.angle_beta   90.00
_cell.angle_gamma   90.00
#
_symmetry.space_group_name_H-M   'P 1'
#
loop_
_entity.id
_entity.type
_entity.pdbx_description
1 polymer ?
#
loop_
_entity_poly.entity_id
_entity_poly.type
_entity_poly.pdbx_seq_one_letter_code
_entity_poly.pdbx_strand_id
1 'polypeptide(L)'
;MVASFTIVIFAFGGIEVIGLTAGEAGDPQRMIPKAINSVPLRILLFYVLTLLVLMAIWPWSRIGTQGSPFVQIFNGLGIDSAASLLNLVVILAAISAINSDIFCTGRMLYGMAGNGQAPAAFARLSAAGVPWMTVLVMTLALLLGVLLNYLLPHELFLLFASLVTFAVVWVWLIILLAQVAMRRSLDAEEVAALHFPVPFWPWGQYLAIAFMLFIFAVMASFPDTRTALGIGAAWLVLLSFAYGLWVRPGRDVPGEPEPS
;
A
#
# COMPACT_ATOMS: atom_id res chain seq x y z
N MET A 1 -19.65 -0.56 13.52
CA MET A 1 -18.77 0.62 13.62
C MET A 1 -17.29 0.22 13.65
N VAL A 2 -16.81 -0.62 14.58
CA VAL A 2 -15.37 -0.96 14.64
C VAL A 2 -14.84 -1.64 13.35
N ALA A 3 -15.64 -2.47 12.68
CA ALA A 3 -15.28 -3.07 11.40
C ALA A 3 -15.01 -2.05 10.27
N SER A 4 -15.51 -0.80 10.35
CA SER A 4 -15.24 0.17 9.29
C SER A 4 -13.78 0.59 9.25
N PHE A 5 -13.03 0.46 10.36
CA PHE A 5 -11.59 0.76 10.37
C PHE A 5 -10.81 -0.09 9.38
N THR A 6 -11.19 -1.35 9.13
CA THR A 6 -10.47 -2.23 8.19
C THR A 6 -10.63 -1.76 6.74
N ILE A 7 -11.84 -1.34 6.37
CA ILE A 7 -12.16 -0.78 5.04
C ILE A 7 -11.50 0.59 4.85
N VAL A 8 -11.49 1.42 5.89
CA VAL A 8 -10.85 2.73 5.85
C VAL A 8 -9.34 2.57 5.65
N ILE A 9 -8.68 1.68 6.39
CA ILE A 9 -7.24 1.42 6.23
C ILE A 9 -6.89 0.92 4.84
N PHE A 10 -7.72 0.03 4.28
CA PHE A 10 -7.58 -0.40 2.89
C PHE A 10 -7.47 0.78 1.92
N ALA A 11 -8.29 1.84 2.11
CA ALA A 11 -8.29 3.01 1.25
C ALA A 11 -7.04 3.91 1.39
N PHE A 12 -6.23 3.74 2.44
CA PHE A 12 -5.01 4.51 2.67
C PHE A 12 -3.73 3.74 2.33
N GLY A 13 -3.82 2.49 1.88
CA GLY A 13 -2.67 1.74 1.37
C GLY A 13 -1.99 2.48 0.21
N GLY A 14 -0.68 2.30 0.07
CA GLY A 14 0.12 2.92 -1.01
C GLY A 14 0.79 4.24 -0.63
N ILE A 15 0.48 4.85 0.51
CA ILE A 15 1.22 6.04 1.00
C ILE A 15 2.69 5.72 1.31
N GLU A 16 3.01 4.46 1.62
CA GLU A 16 4.37 3.97 1.83
C GLU A 16 5.27 4.13 0.60
N VAL A 17 4.69 4.26 -0.60
CA VAL A 17 5.43 4.49 -1.84
C VAL A 17 6.20 5.82 -1.80
N ILE A 18 5.76 6.80 -1.00
CA ILE A 18 6.51 8.03 -0.76
C ILE A 18 7.92 7.70 -0.26
N GLY A 19 8.05 6.71 0.62
CA GLY A 19 9.34 6.24 1.13
C GLY A 19 10.23 5.60 0.07
N LEU A 20 9.67 4.93 -0.94
CA LEU A 20 10.44 4.40 -2.06
C LEU A 20 10.94 5.54 -2.96
N THR A 21 10.07 6.49 -3.29
CA THR A 21 10.42 7.64 -4.15
C THR A 21 11.35 8.64 -3.47
N ALA A 22 11.47 8.59 -2.15
CA ALA A 22 12.37 9.42 -1.37
C ALA A 22 13.85 9.25 -1.77
N GLY A 23 14.27 8.03 -2.12
CA GLY A 23 15.64 7.74 -2.56
C GLY A 23 15.97 8.28 -3.97
N GLU A 24 14.96 8.67 -4.73
CA GLU A 24 15.10 9.21 -6.09
C GLU A 24 14.80 10.71 -6.15
N ALA A 25 14.48 11.34 -5.02
CA ALA A 25 14.20 12.76 -4.97
C ALA A 25 15.51 13.55 -5.14
N GLY A 26 15.52 14.56 -6.03
CA GLY A 26 16.70 15.39 -6.25
C GLY A 26 17.13 16.24 -5.03
N ASP A 27 16.19 16.55 -4.13
CA ASP A 27 16.45 17.18 -2.82
C ASP A 27 15.64 16.47 -1.72
N PRO A 28 16.14 15.31 -1.23
CA PRO A 28 15.42 14.50 -0.24
C PRO A 28 15.13 15.28 1.05
N GLN A 29 16.05 16.13 1.49
CA GLN A 29 15.97 16.87 2.75
C GLN A 29 14.78 17.85 2.78
N ARG A 30 14.44 18.45 1.64
CA ARG A 30 13.26 19.33 1.54
C ARG A 30 12.02 18.63 1.03
N MET A 31 12.17 17.73 0.06
CA MET A 31 11.04 17.11 -0.62
C MET A 31 10.34 16.06 0.23
N ILE A 32 11.09 15.27 1.00
CA ILE A 32 10.51 14.21 1.85
C ILE A 32 9.63 14.81 2.95
N PRO A 33 10.09 15.78 3.79
CA PRO A 33 9.23 16.35 4.82
C PRO A 33 8.00 17.05 4.23
N LYS A 34 8.16 17.71 3.08
CA LYS A 34 7.05 18.38 2.39
C LYS A 34 6.01 17.37 1.90
N ALA A 35 6.44 16.26 1.31
CA ALA A 35 5.54 15.20 0.85
C ALA A 35 4.82 14.52 2.03
N ILE A 36 5.56 14.12 3.07
CA ILE A 36 5.02 13.45 4.26
C ILE A 36 3.96 14.31 4.96
N ASN A 37 4.17 15.62 5.06
CA ASN A 37 3.21 16.50 5.74
C ASN A 37 2.02 16.91 4.85
N SER A 38 2.22 17.03 3.53
CA SER A 38 1.18 17.55 2.64
C SER A 38 0.29 16.47 2.03
N VAL A 39 0.81 15.27 1.77
CA VAL A 39 0.04 14.20 1.12
C VAL A 39 -1.10 13.70 2.01
N PRO A 40 -0.89 13.30 3.28
CA PRO A 40 -1.98 12.85 4.15
C PRO A 40 -3.02 13.93 4.37
N LEU A 41 -2.60 15.19 4.53
CA LEU A 41 -3.52 16.33 4.69
C LEU A 41 -4.43 16.48 3.46
N ARG A 42 -3.86 16.40 2.25
CA ARG A 42 -4.62 16.46 1.00
C ARG A 42 -5.57 15.28 0.86
N ILE A 43 -5.11 14.06 1.13
CA ILE A 43 -5.96 12.86 1.08
C ILE A 43 -7.11 13.01 2.06
N LEU A 44 -6.85 13.38 3.31
CA LEU A 44 -7.88 13.57 4.33
C LEU A 44 -8.87 14.68 3.93
N LEU A 45 -8.37 15.81 3.44
CA LEU A 45 -9.20 16.92 2.98
C LEU A 45 -10.13 16.47 1.85
N PHE A 46 -9.58 15.90 0.77
CA PHE A 46 -10.40 15.46 -0.36
C PHE A 46 -11.34 14.33 0.03
N TYR A 47 -10.89 13.34 0.79
CA TYR A 47 -11.71 12.21 1.22
C TYR A 47 -12.88 12.65 2.09
N VAL A 48 -12.63 13.42 3.15
CA VAL A 48 -13.66 13.89 4.07
C VAL A 48 -14.60 14.88 3.40
N LEU A 49 -14.07 15.83 2.62
CA LEU A 49 -14.89 16.81 1.91
C LEU A 49 -15.80 16.13 0.89
N THR A 50 -15.27 15.17 0.12
CA THR A 50 -16.06 14.40 -0.82
C THR A 50 -17.15 13.59 -0.10
N LEU A 51 -16.83 12.87 0.97
CA LEU A 51 -17.86 12.14 1.73
C LEU A 51 -18.92 13.07 2.32
N LEU A 52 -18.52 14.22 2.85
CA LEU A 52 -19.44 15.22 3.40
C LEU A 52 -20.42 15.72 2.33
N VAL A 53 -19.91 16.07 1.15
CA VAL A 53 -20.74 16.50 0.02
C VAL A 53 -21.67 15.37 -0.44
N LEU A 54 -21.16 14.14 -0.57
CA LEU A 54 -21.99 13.00 -0.99
C LEU A 54 -23.11 12.70 0.03
N MET A 55 -22.81 12.72 1.32
CA MET A 55 -23.80 12.46 2.38
C MET A 55 -24.82 13.60 2.55
N ALA A 56 -24.45 14.84 2.20
CA ALA A 56 -25.37 15.97 2.19
C ALA A 56 -26.39 15.90 1.03
N ILE A 57 -25.97 15.31 -0.10
CA ILE A 57 -26.78 15.19 -1.31
C ILE A 57 -27.62 13.91 -1.30
N TRP A 58 -27.08 12.80 -0.79
CA TRP A 58 -27.72 11.48 -0.85
C TRP A 58 -27.66 10.75 0.49
N PRO A 59 -28.76 10.14 0.96
CA PRO A 59 -28.78 9.42 2.23
C PRO A 59 -27.77 8.26 2.23
N TRP A 60 -26.86 8.27 3.21
CA TRP A 60 -25.80 7.27 3.36
C TRP A 60 -26.33 5.83 3.46
N SER A 61 -27.57 5.65 3.94
CA SER A 61 -28.24 4.34 4.04
C SER A 61 -28.65 3.73 2.70
N ARG A 62 -28.62 4.50 1.60
CA ARG A 62 -28.96 4.04 0.24
C ARG A 62 -27.74 3.88 -0.68
N ILE A 63 -26.54 4.14 -0.16
CA ILE A 63 -25.30 4.02 -0.93
C ILE A 63 -24.79 2.58 -0.86
N GLY A 64 -24.43 1.99 -2.00
CA GLY A 64 -23.62 0.76 -2.04
C GLY A 64 -24.32 -0.53 -2.48
N THR A 65 -25.53 -0.45 -3.05
CA THR A 65 -26.24 -1.66 -3.52
C THR A 65 -26.00 -2.00 -5.00
N GLN A 66 -25.57 -1.06 -5.85
CA GLN A 66 -25.32 -1.28 -7.30
C GLN A 66 -24.27 -0.32 -7.91
N GLY A 67 -23.01 -0.74 -8.07
CA GLY A 67 -21.97 0.01 -8.80
C GLY A 67 -21.29 1.15 -8.02
N SER A 68 -20.59 2.06 -8.71
CA SER A 68 -19.85 3.17 -8.06
C SER A 68 -20.79 4.15 -7.35
N PRO A 69 -20.60 4.43 -6.04
CA PRO A 69 -21.38 5.41 -5.29
C PRO A 69 -21.48 6.79 -5.95
N PHE A 70 -20.40 7.23 -6.60
CA PHE A 70 -20.36 8.49 -7.34
C PHE A 70 -21.35 8.47 -8.51
N VAL A 71 -21.27 7.43 -9.34
CA VAL A 71 -22.16 7.25 -10.50
C VAL A 71 -23.62 7.15 -10.05
N GLN A 72 -23.89 6.40 -8.98
CA GLN A 72 -25.24 6.26 -8.41
C GLN A 72 -25.85 7.62 -8.03
N ILE A 73 -25.07 8.51 -7.41
CA ILE A 73 -25.56 9.82 -6.95
C ILE A 73 -25.85 10.73 -8.15
N PHE A 74 -24.97 10.80 -9.15
CA PHE A 74 -25.19 11.67 -10.32
C PHE A 74 -26.32 11.17 -11.23
N ASN A 75 -26.48 9.84 -11.38
CA ASN A 75 -27.64 9.26 -12.04
C ASN A 75 -28.93 9.56 -11.25
N GLY A 76 -28.88 9.45 -9.91
CA GLY A 76 -30.02 9.77 -9.04
C GLY A 76 -30.45 11.24 -9.10
N LEU A 77 -29.54 12.15 -9.49
CA LEU A 77 -29.81 13.57 -9.73
C LEU A 77 -30.26 13.88 -11.17
N GLY A 78 -30.30 12.88 -12.07
CA GLY A 78 -30.68 13.06 -13.48
C GLY A 78 -29.59 13.69 -14.36
N ILE A 79 -28.31 13.62 -13.96
CA ILE A 79 -27.17 14.18 -14.69
C ILE A 79 -26.28 13.04 -15.21
N ASP A 80 -26.82 12.23 -16.14
CA ASP A 80 -26.14 11.03 -16.68
C ASP A 80 -24.79 11.33 -17.36
N SER A 81 -24.64 12.54 -17.90
CA SER A 81 -23.38 13.02 -18.50
C SER A 81 -22.27 13.18 -17.45
N ALA A 82 -22.59 13.69 -16.26
CA ALA A 82 -21.63 13.83 -15.16
C ALA A 82 -21.24 12.45 -14.59
N ALA A 83 -22.20 11.53 -14.51
CA ALA A 83 -21.95 10.16 -14.06
C ALA A 83 -20.97 9.42 -14.99
N SER A 84 -21.15 9.57 -16.32
CA SER A 84 -20.27 8.98 -17.33
C SER A 84 -18.85 9.58 -17.27
N LEU A 85 -18.75 10.90 -17.11
CA LEU A 85 -17.46 11.58 -16.95
C LEU A 85 -16.70 11.10 -15.70
N LEU A 86 -17.40 10.97 -14.58
CA LEU A 86 -16.79 10.48 -13.35
C LEU A 86 -16.34 9.02 -13.47
N ASN A 87 -17.12 8.18 -14.15
CA ASN A 87 -16.70 6.81 -14.40
C ASN A 87 -15.40 6.76 -15.22
N LEU A 88 -15.28 7.61 -16.25
CA LEU A 88 -14.05 7.75 -17.03
C LEU A 88 -12.86 8.20 -16.15
N VAL A 89 -13.06 9.21 -15.30
CA VAL A 89 -12.02 9.72 -14.39
C VAL A 89 -11.56 8.64 -13.42
N VAL A 90 -12.48 7.85 -12.85
CA VAL A 90 -12.16 6.74 -11.94
C VAL A 90 -11.34 5.66 -12.66
N ILE A 91 -11.70 5.30 -13.89
CA ILE A 91 -10.95 4.33 -14.69
C ILE A 91 -9.54 4.84 -14.98
N LEU A 92 -9.40 6.10 -15.40
CA LEU A 92 -8.09 6.72 -15.67
C LEU A 92 -7.22 6.76 -14.40
N ALA A 93 -7.80 7.09 -13.25
CA ALA A 93 -7.10 7.07 -11.98
C ALA A 93 -6.65 5.65 -11.60
N ALA A 94 -7.51 4.64 -11.80
CA ALA A 94 -7.16 3.25 -11.54
C ALA A 94 -6.02 2.75 -12.44
N ILE A 95 -6.05 3.05 -13.74
CA ILE A 95 -4.97 2.72 -14.68
C ILE A 95 -3.65 3.38 -14.25
N SER A 96 -3.70 4.65 -13.84
CA SER A 96 -2.51 5.36 -13.35
C SER A 96 -1.93 4.71 -12.09
N ALA A 97 -2.79 4.31 -11.15
CA ALA A 97 -2.36 3.64 -9.91
C ALA A 97 -1.70 2.29 -10.20
N ILE A 98 -2.33 1.46 -11.06
CA ILE A 98 -1.78 0.17 -11.50
C ILE A 98 -0.38 0.35 -12.13
N ASN A 99 -0.21 1.37 -12.97
CA ASN A 99 1.09 1.64 -13.59
C ASN A 99 2.16 1.99 -12.53
N SER A 100 1.82 2.84 -11.56
CA SER A 100 2.72 3.19 -10.45
C SER A 100 3.08 1.97 -9.59
N ASP A 101 2.13 1.09 -9.29
CA ASP A 101 2.36 -0.11 -8.47
C ASP A 101 3.27 -1.12 -9.17
N ILE A 102 3.05 -1.35 -10.47
CA ILE A 102 3.91 -2.23 -11.28
C ILE A 102 5.33 -1.68 -11.33
N PHE A 103 5.48 -0.36 -11.52
CA PHE A 103 6.78 0.30 -11.55
C PHE A 103 7.52 0.17 -10.21
N CYS A 104 6.85 0.51 -9.10
CA CYS A 104 7.45 0.46 -7.77
C CYS A 104 7.85 -0.97 -7.38
N THR A 105 6.95 -1.94 -7.61
CA THR A 105 7.21 -3.35 -7.33
C THR A 105 8.35 -3.89 -8.20
N GLY A 106 8.40 -3.47 -9.48
CA GLY A 106 9.49 -3.78 -10.40
C GLY A 106 10.84 -3.41 -9.84
N ARG A 107 10.99 -2.16 -9.39
CA ARG A 107 12.26 -1.65 -8.83
C ARG A 107 12.62 -2.31 -7.51
N MET A 108 11.64 -2.53 -6.64
CA MET A 108 11.87 -3.19 -5.35
C MET A 108 12.36 -4.64 -5.54
N LEU A 109 11.68 -5.43 -6.38
CA LEU A 109 12.10 -6.80 -6.67
C LEU A 109 13.43 -6.87 -7.41
N TYR A 110 13.70 -5.93 -8.33
CA TYR A 110 14.99 -5.85 -9.01
C TYR A 110 16.14 -5.58 -8.03
N GLY A 111 15.98 -4.61 -7.12
CA GLY A 111 16.97 -4.31 -6.07
C GLY A 111 17.18 -5.48 -5.10
N MET A 112 16.09 -6.10 -4.65
CA MET A 112 16.16 -7.31 -3.80
C MET A 112 16.87 -8.46 -4.52
N ALA A 113 16.59 -8.69 -5.80
CA ALA A 113 17.24 -9.74 -6.57
C ALA A 113 18.74 -9.47 -6.79
N GLY A 114 19.12 -8.20 -6.99
CA GLY A 114 20.53 -7.78 -7.04
C GLY A 114 21.29 -8.09 -5.74
N ASN A 115 20.61 -7.96 -4.59
CA ASN A 115 21.16 -8.29 -3.27
C ASN A 115 21.02 -9.79 -2.90
N GLY A 116 20.59 -10.65 -3.84
CA GLY A 116 20.36 -12.07 -3.59
C GLY A 116 19.15 -12.39 -2.69
N GLN A 117 18.31 -11.40 -2.40
CA GLN A 117 17.12 -11.50 -1.53
C GLN A 117 15.82 -11.84 -2.29
N ALA A 118 15.89 -11.99 -3.62
CA ALA A 118 14.80 -12.46 -4.46
C ALA A 118 15.36 -13.35 -5.60
N PRO A 119 14.53 -14.18 -6.26
CA PRO A 119 14.99 -15.03 -7.35
C PRO A 119 15.72 -14.25 -8.45
N ALA A 120 16.84 -14.78 -8.94
CA ALA A 120 17.70 -14.11 -9.94
C ALA A 120 16.97 -13.73 -11.25
N ALA A 121 15.82 -14.34 -11.53
CA ALA A 121 14.97 -13.96 -12.66
C ALA A 121 14.47 -12.50 -12.56
N PHE A 122 14.26 -11.98 -11.35
CA PHE A 122 13.81 -10.60 -11.11
C PHE A 122 14.94 -9.57 -11.29
N ALA A 123 16.21 -9.99 -11.33
CA ALA A 123 17.36 -9.12 -11.62
C ALA A 123 17.58 -8.88 -13.13
N ARG A 124 16.68 -9.35 -14.00
CA ARG A 124 16.82 -9.19 -15.47
C ARG A 124 15.99 -8.02 -15.97
N LEU A 125 16.63 -7.12 -16.71
CA LEU A 125 15.97 -6.02 -17.41
C LEU A 125 15.67 -6.39 -18.87
N SER A 126 14.60 -5.82 -19.41
CA SER A 126 14.34 -5.80 -20.85
C SER A 126 15.24 -4.79 -21.56
N ALA A 127 15.26 -4.79 -22.90
CA ALA A 127 15.98 -3.80 -23.70
C ALA A 127 15.56 -2.34 -23.42
N ALA A 128 14.35 -2.14 -22.88
CA ALA A 128 13.83 -0.83 -22.48
C ALA A 128 14.15 -0.47 -21.01
N GLY A 129 14.96 -1.26 -20.30
CA GLY A 129 15.34 -0.99 -18.91
C GLY A 129 14.28 -1.36 -17.87
N VAL A 130 13.24 -2.12 -18.24
CA VAL A 130 12.13 -2.48 -17.33
C VAL A 130 12.30 -3.93 -16.81
N PRO A 131 12.11 -4.21 -15.50
CA PRO A 131 12.10 -5.55 -14.92
C PRO A 131 10.95 -6.42 -15.47
N TRP A 132 11.20 -7.09 -16.61
CA TRP A 132 10.15 -7.74 -17.40
C TRP A 132 9.46 -8.89 -16.66
N MET A 133 10.18 -9.61 -15.79
CA MET A 133 9.61 -10.70 -15.00
C MET A 133 8.56 -10.17 -14.02
N THR A 134 8.81 -9.03 -13.38
CA THR A 134 7.84 -8.39 -12.49
C THR A 134 6.60 -7.96 -13.26
N VAL A 135 6.78 -7.34 -14.44
CA VAL A 135 5.65 -6.94 -15.29
C VAL A 135 4.81 -8.16 -15.66
N LEU A 136 5.43 -9.25 -16.10
CA LEU A 136 4.73 -10.47 -16.48
C LEU A 136 3.92 -11.06 -15.31
N VAL A 137 4.54 -11.19 -14.13
CA VAL A 137 3.87 -11.72 -12.93
C VAL A 137 2.69 -10.83 -12.52
N MET A 138 2.87 -9.51 -12.54
CA MET A 138 1.80 -8.55 -12.22
C MET A 138 0.66 -8.61 -13.24
N THR A 139 0.96 -8.70 -14.54
CA THR A 139 -0.06 -8.86 -15.58
C THR A 139 -0.84 -10.16 -15.39
N LEU A 140 -0.18 -11.28 -15.11
CA LEU A 140 -0.84 -12.54 -14.84
C LEU A 140 -1.72 -12.47 -13.58
N ALA A 141 -1.24 -11.82 -12.52
CA ALA A 141 -2.01 -11.60 -11.30
C ALA A 141 -3.26 -10.74 -11.55
N LEU A 142 -3.14 -9.67 -12.35
CA LEU A 142 -4.29 -8.84 -12.75
C LEU A 142 -5.31 -9.64 -13.58
N LEU A 143 -4.86 -10.43 -14.55
CA LEU A 143 -5.74 -11.30 -15.35
C LEU A 143 -6.45 -12.35 -14.49
N LEU A 144 -5.74 -12.94 -13.53
CA LEU A 144 -6.32 -13.85 -12.55
C LEU A 144 -7.37 -13.12 -11.69
N GLY A 145 -7.09 -11.89 -11.26
CA GLY A 145 -8.05 -11.06 -10.53
C GLY A 145 -9.32 -10.80 -11.33
N VAL A 146 -9.21 -10.48 -12.62
CA VAL A 146 -10.36 -10.31 -13.53
C VAL A 146 -11.17 -11.60 -13.66
N LEU A 147 -10.48 -12.74 -13.82
CA LEU A 147 -11.14 -14.05 -13.90
C LEU A 147 -11.90 -14.37 -12.61
N LEU A 148 -11.27 -14.17 -11.45
CA LEU A 148 -11.91 -14.37 -10.16
C LEU A 148 -13.11 -13.44 -9.97
N ASN A 149 -13.04 -12.19 -10.44
CA ASN A 149 -14.13 -11.23 -10.38
C ASN A 149 -15.34 -11.67 -11.22
N TYR A 150 -15.11 -12.35 -12.34
CA TYR A 150 -16.17 -12.94 -13.15
C TYR A 150 -16.82 -14.16 -12.46
N LEU A 151 -16.03 -14.98 -11.77
CA LEU A 151 -16.49 -16.23 -11.16
C LEU A 151 -17.17 -16.06 -9.78
N LEU A 152 -16.70 -15.12 -8.95
CA LEU A 152 -17.14 -14.95 -7.55
C LEU A 152 -17.51 -13.49 -7.19
N PRO A 153 -18.39 -12.80 -7.95
CA PRO A 153 -18.56 -11.35 -7.84
C PRO A 153 -19.04 -10.83 -6.47
N HIS A 154 -19.80 -11.63 -5.70
CA HIS A 154 -20.40 -11.18 -4.43
C HIS A 154 -19.45 -11.26 -3.23
N GLU A 155 -18.55 -12.24 -3.20
CA GLU A 155 -17.64 -12.45 -2.04
C GLU A 155 -16.24 -11.90 -2.30
N LEU A 156 -15.88 -11.64 -3.56
CA LEU A 156 -14.52 -11.28 -3.92
C LEU A 156 -14.09 -9.93 -3.35
N PHE A 157 -14.98 -8.92 -3.39
CA PHE A 157 -14.61 -7.57 -2.95
C PHE A 157 -14.20 -7.54 -1.48
N LEU A 158 -15.03 -8.12 -0.59
CA LEU A 158 -14.74 -8.13 0.85
C LEU A 158 -13.50 -8.97 1.18
N LEU A 159 -13.33 -10.11 0.51
CA LEU A 159 -12.15 -10.95 0.70
C LEU A 159 -10.87 -10.22 0.24
N PHE A 160 -10.87 -9.61 -0.95
CA PHE A 160 -9.72 -8.88 -1.49
C PHE A 160 -9.40 -7.63 -0.67
N ALA A 161 -10.42 -6.84 -0.32
CA ALA A 161 -10.25 -5.68 0.54
C ALA A 161 -9.59 -6.12 1.86
N SER A 162 -10.05 -7.23 2.46
CA SER A 162 -9.48 -7.75 3.70
C SER A 162 -8.06 -8.26 3.55
N LEU A 163 -7.71 -8.92 2.43
CA LEU A 163 -6.35 -9.37 2.13
C LEU A 163 -5.40 -8.19 1.93
N VAL A 164 -5.84 -7.15 1.23
CA VAL A 164 -5.07 -5.92 1.05
C VAL A 164 -4.92 -5.19 2.39
N THR A 165 -5.99 -5.08 3.20
CA THR A 165 -5.88 -4.54 4.57
C THR A 165 -4.83 -5.29 5.37
N PHE A 166 -4.84 -6.63 5.34
CA PHE A 166 -3.83 -7.44 6.02
C PHE A 166 -2.41 -7.06 5.56
N ALA A 167 -2.19 -7.03 4.24
CA ALA A 167 -0.88 -6.72 3.67
C ALA A 167 -0.40 -5.31 4.06
N VAL A 168 -1.26 -4.29 3.97
CA VAL A 168 -0.95 -2.91 4.33
C VAL A 168 -0.61 -2.80 5.82
N VAL A 169 -1.45 -3.35 6.70
CA VAL A 169 -1.23 -3.32 8.15
C VAL A 169 0.06 -4.06 8.52
N TRP A 170 0.35 -5.17 7.85
CA TRP A 170 1.59 -5.91 8.04
C TRP A 170 2.81 -5.09 7.63
N VAL A 171 2.80 -4.53 6.42
CA VAL A 171 3.90 -3.69 5.91
C VAL A 171 4.14 -2.51 6.84
N TRP A 172 3.10 -1.78 7.23
CA TRP A 172 3.22 -0.64 8.13
C TRP A 172 3.70 -1.05 9.52
N LEU A 173 3.25 -2.19 10.07
CA LEU A 173 3.77 -2.71 11.33
C LEU A 173 5.27 -3.00 11.23
N ILE A 174 5.74 -3.65 10.16
CA ILE A 174 7.16 -3.92 9.95
C ILE A 174 7.95 -2.61 9.79
N ILE A 175 7.45 -1.62 9.05
CA ILE A 175 8.08 -0.29 8.94
C ILE A 175 8.21 0.36 10.32
N LEU A 176 7.15 0.32 11.13
CA LEU A 176 7.16 0.92 12.46
C LEU A 176 8.18 0.22 13.39
N LEU A 177 8.22 -1.11 13.36
CA LEU A 177 9.17 -1.91 14.14
C LEU A 177 10.61 -1.71 13.68
N ALA A 178 10.85 -1.63 12.37
CA ALA A 178 12.16 -1.32 11.79
C ALA A 178 12.65 0.06 12.22
N GLN A 179 11.76 1.06 12.23
CA GLN A 179 12.09 2.40 12.73
C GLN A 179 12.44 2.38 14.22
N VAL A 180 11.73 1.59 15.05
CA VAL A 180 12.08 1.42 16.47
C VAL A 180 13.44 0.75 16.63
N ALA A 181 13.71 -0.30 15.86
CA ALA A 181 14.99 -1.00 15.87
C ALA A 181 16.14 -0.06 15.47
N MET A 182 15.97 0.71 14.39
CA MET A 182 16.90 1.74 13.94
C MET A 182 17.14 2.78 15.04
N ARG A 183 16.09 3.33 15.65
CA ARG A 183 16.24 4.30 16.75
C ARG A 183 16.99 3.75 17.95
N ARG A 184 16.92 2.43 18.21
CA ARG A 184 17.62 1.76 19.31
C ARG A 184 19.08 1.43 18.97
N SER A 185 19.43 1.38 17.69
CA SER A 185 20.80 1.13 17.24
C SER A 185 21.63 2.40 17.04
N LEU A 186 20.99 3.57 17.05
CA LEU A 186 21.67 4.86 16.85
C LEU A 186 22.20 5.42 18.18
N ASP A 187 23.41 5.99 18.13
CA ASP A 187 24.01 6.74 19.23
C ASP A 187 23.42 8.15 19.36
N ALA A 188 23.70 8.83 20.48
CA ALA A 188 23.14 10.15 20.77
C ALA A 188 23.50 11.22 19.72
N GLU A 189 24.70 11.15 19.14
CA GLU A 189 25.15 12.05 18.07
C GLU A 189 24.40 11.78 16.76
N GLU A 190 24.22 10.50 16.40
CA GLU A 190 23.49 10.11 15.20
C GLU A 190 22.00 10.46 15.30
N VAL A 191 21.43 10.33 16.50
CA VAL A 191 20.07 10.79 16.81
C VAL A 191 19.93 12.30 16.62
N ALA A 192 20.94 13.08 17.02
CA ALA A 192 20.95 14.54 16.83
C ALA A 192 21.14 14.95 15.37
N ALA A 193 21.80 14.12 14.57
CA ALA A 193 22.02 14.34 13.14
C ALA A 193 20.80 14.02 12.26
N LEU A 194 19.72 13.46 12.81
CA LEU A 194 18.51 13.16 12.04
C LEU A 194 17.82 14.43 11.53
N HIS A 195 17.88 14.65 10.21
CA HIS A 195 17.25 15.79 9.54
C HIS A 195 15.71 15.80 9.65
N PHE A 196 15.09 14.64 9.83
CA PHE A 196 13.64 14.51 9.98
C PHE A 196 13.29 13.53 11.11
N PRO A 197 13.31 14.00 12.38
CA PRO A 197 12.99 13.15 13.52
C PRO A 197 11.48 12.87 13.60
N VAL A 198 11.13 11.63 13.95
CA VAL A 198 9.74 11.25 14.22
C VAL A 198 9.18 12.09 15.39
N PRO A 199 8.01 12.74 15.22
CA PRO A 199 7.39 13.52 16.29
C PRO A 199 6.93 12.60 17.44
N PHE A 200 6.95 13.12 18.66
CA PHE A 200 6.49 12.41 19.88
C PHE A 200 7.21 11.08 20.17
N TRP A 201 8.48 10.95 19.77
CA TRP A 201 9.29 9.79 20.11
C TRP A 201 9.44 9.62 21.64
N PRO A 202 9.29 8.40 22.20
CA PRO A 202 8.91 7.13 21.56
C PRO A 202 7.39 6.83 21.58
N TRP A 203 6.60 7.62 22.32
CA TRP A 203 5.19 7.33 22.58
C TRP A 203 4.31 7.30 21.33
N GLY A 204 4.53 8.23 20.39
CA GLY A 204 3.80 8.27 19.13
C GLY A 204 3.99 6.99 18.32
N GLN A 205 5.21 6.45 18.32
CA GLN A 205 5.54 5.21 17.62
C GLN A 205 4.87 4.00 18.27
N TYR A 206 4.92 3.90 19.60
CA TYR A 206 4.25 2.80 20.32
C TYR A 206 2.74 2.86 20.17
N LEU A 207 2.14 4.06 20.14
CA LEU A 207 0.72 4.21 19.87
C LEU A 207 0.35 3.74 18.46
N ALA A 208 1.16 4.07 17.45
CA ALA A 208 0.95 3.60 16.08
C ALA A 208 1.07 2.07 15.96
N ILE A 209 2.06 1.46 16.63
CA ILE A 209 2.21 0.00 16.69
C ILE A 209 0.98 -0.64 17.38
N ALA A 210 0.57 -0.09 18.52
CA ALA A 210 -0.62 -0.58 19.24
C ALA A 210 -1.88 -0.47 18.36
N PHE A 211 -2.00 0.59 17.57
CA PHE A 211 -3.09 0.75 16.61
C PHE A 211 -3.05 -0.30 15.50
N MET A 212 -1.88 -0.61 14.92
CA MET A 212 -1.77 -1.71 13.93
C MET A 212 -2.19 -3.06 14.53
N LEU A 213 -1.75 -3.36 15.76
CA LEU A 213 -2.15 -4.58 16.47
C LEU A 213 -3.66 -4.61 16.78
N PHE A 214 -4.23 -3.46 17.14
CA PHE A 214 -5.67 -3.32 17.31
C PHE A 214 -6.42 -3.68 16.03
N ILE A 215 -5.93 -3.26 14.85
CA ILE A 215 -6.58 -3.59 13.58
C ILE A 215 -6.52 -5.10 13.29
N PHE A 216 -5.40 -5.76 13.59
CA PHE A 216 -5.37 -7.24 13.51
C PHE A 216 -6.37 -7.89 14.46
N ALA A 217 -6.53 -7.37 15.69
CA ALA A 217 -7.53 -7.88 16.63
C ALA A 217 -8.97 -7.65 16.13
N VAL A 218 -9.24 -6.51 15.50
CA VAL A 218 -10.51 -6.24 14.82
C VAL A 218 -10.74 -7.25 13.71
N MET A 219 -9.77 -7.46 12.81
CA MET A 219 -9.88 -8.45 11.74
C MET A 219 -10.10 -9.88 12.27
N ALA A 220 -9.49 -10.25 13.40
CA ALA A 220 -9.70 -11.56 14.02
C ALA A 220 -11.11 -11.72 14.60
N SER A 221 -11.74 -10.61 14.99
CA SER A 221 -13.05 -10.60 15.64
C SER A 221 -14.22 -10.79 14.66
N PHE A 222 -14.05 -10.46 13.37
CA PHE A 222 -15.11 -10.56 12.36
C PHE A 222 -14.91 -11.77 11.43
N PRO A 223 -15.94 -12.62 11.23
CA PRO A 223 -15.82 -13.82 10.39
C PRO A 223 -15.33 -13.53 8.96
N ASP A 224 -15.86 -12.49 8.33
CA ASP A 224 -15.57 -12.16 6.92
C ASP A 224 -14.11 -11.74 6.70
N THR A 225 -13.48 -11.13 7.71
CA THR A 225 -12.10 -10.63 7.63
C THR A 225 -11.10 -11.61 8.26
N ARG A 226 -11.55 -12.53 9.12
CA ARG A 226 -10.71 -13.56 9.76
C ARG A 226 -10.07 -14.50 8.73
N THR A 227 -10.80 -14.86 7.68
CA THR A 227 -10.27 -15.71 6.60
C THR A 227 -9.03 -15.07 5.96
N ALA A 228 -9.04 -13.75 5.77
CA ALA A 228 -7.90 -13.02 5.23
C ALA A 228 -6.67 -13.05 6.15
N LEU A 229 -6.86 -13.07 7.48
CA LEU A 229 -5.74 -13.28 8.42
C LEU A 229 -5.10 -14.65 8.26
N GLY A 230 -5.93 -15.70 8.12
CA GLY A 230 -5.44 -17.07 7.94
C GLY A 230 -4.64 -17.22 6.64
N ILE A 231 -5.20 -16.73 5.52
CA ILE A 231 -4.52 -16.73 4.22
C ILE A 231 -3.25 -15.89 4.26
N GLY A 232 -3.31 -14.68 4.84
CA GLY A 232 -2.18 -13.78 4.97
C GLY A 232 -1.05 -14.37 5.82
N ALA A 233 -1.37 -14.98 6.96
CA ALA A 233 -0.39 -15.64 7.80
C ALA A 233 0.24 -16.85 7.10
N ALA A 234 -0.56 -17.68 6.42
CA ALA A 234 -0.05 -18.80 5.61
C ALA A 234 0.89 -18.31 4.49
N TRP A 235 0.53 -17.19 3.85
CA TRP A 235 1.37 -16.56 2.83
C TRP A 235 2.71 -16.07 3.40
N LEU A 236 2.71 -15.43 4.57
CA LEU A 236 3.94 -15.00 5.23
C LEU A 236 4.84 -16.19 5.60
N VAL A 237 4.26 -17.28 6.12
CA VAL A 237 5.01 -18.52 6.42
C VAL A 237 5.63 -19.10 5.13
N LEU A 238 4.86 -19.15 4.05
CA LEU A 238 5.35 -19.60 2.75
C LEU A 238 6.49 -18.72 2.24
N LEU A 239 6.37 -17.40 2.35
CA LEU A 239 7.43 -16.46 1.98
C LEU A 239 8.68 -16.61 2.85
N SER A 240 8.53 -16.78 4.16
CA SER A 240 9.66 -17.03 5.07
C SER A 240 10.38 -18.34 4.74
N PHE A 241 9.64 -19.39 4.40
CA PHE A 241 10.21 -20.67 3.98
C PHE A 241 10.92 -20.56 2.62
N ALA A 242 10.28 -19.92 1.64
CA ALA A 242 10.88 -19.65 0.35
C ALA A 242 12.14 -18.80 0.46
N TYR A 243 12.13 -17.78 1.32
CA TYR A 243 13.31 -16.97 1.64
C TYR A 243 14.43 -17.84 2.23
N GLY A 244 14.14 -18.67 3.24
CA GLY A 244 15.15 -19.56 3.83
C GLY A 244 15.75 -20.59 2.87
N LEU A 245 14.99 -21.03 1.86
CA LEU A 245 15.46 -21.99 0.84
C LEU A 245 16.23 -21.35 -0.31
N TRP A 246 15.80 -20.17 -0.78
CA TRP A 246 16.33 -19.55 -2.00
C TRP A 246 17.29 -18.39 -1.74
N VAL A 247 17.22 -17.74 -0.58
CA VAL A 247 18.11 -16.64 -0.22
C VAL A 247 19.30 -17.20 0.56
N ARG A 248 20.46 -17.21 -0.09
CA ARG A 248 21.75 -17.30 0.60
C ARG A 248 22.23 -15.86 0.77
N PRO A 249 22.22 -15.29 1.99
CA PRO A 249 22.71 -13.94 2.20
C PRO A 249 24.18 -13.90 1.74
N GLY A 250 24.44 -13.19 0.65
CA GLY A 250 25.80 -12.79 0.32
C GLY A 250 26.26 -11.87 1.43
N ARG A 251 27.18 -12.34 2.27
CA ARG A 251 28.08 -11.45 3.00
C ARG A 251 28.88 -10.75 1.93
N ASP A 252 28.47 -9.54 1.58
CA ASP A 252 29.26 -8.45 0.99
C ASP A 252 28.29 -7.57 0.20
N VAL A 253 27.91 -6.44 0.80
CA VAL A 253 27.38 -5.29 0.06
C VAL A 253 28.62 -4.50 -0.37
N PRO A 254 29.03 -4.52 -1.64
CA PRO A 254 30.03 -3.58 -2.11
C PRO A 254 29.41 -2.18 -1.98
N GLY A 255 30.08 -1.28 -1.29
CA GLY A 255 29.66 0.12 -1.17
C GLY A 255 29.37 0.71 -2.56
N GLU A 256 28.31 1.52 -2.62
CA GLU A 256 27.96 2.27 -3.83
C GLU A 256 29.20 3.00 -4.38
N PRO A 257 29.44 2.97 -5.71
CA PRO A 257 30.48 3.79 -6.30
C PRO A 257 30.13 5.27 -6.11
N GLU A 258 31.08 6.05 -5.60
CA GLU A 258 30.96 7.51 -5.52
C GLU A 258 30.60 8.08 -6.91
N PRO A 259 29.62 8.99 -7.00
CA PRO A 259 29.36 9.72 -8.24
C PRO A 259 30.54 10.64 -8.53
N SER A 260 31.22 10.37 -9.64
CA SER A 260 32.23 11.24 -10.26
C SER A 260 31.63 12.51 -10.85
#